data_AF-A0A951XCY5-F1
#
_entry.id   AF-A0A951XCY5-F1
#
_cell.length_a   1.000
_cell.length_b   1.000
_cell.length_c   1.000
_cell.angle_alpha   90.00
_cell.angle_beta   90.00
_cell.angle_gamma   90.00
#
_symmetry.space_group_name_H-M   'P 1'
#
loop_
_entity.id
_entity.type
_entity.pdbx_description
1 polymer ?
#
loop_
_entity_poly.entity_id
_entity_poly.type
_entity_poly.pdbx_seq_one_letter_code
_entity_poly.pdbx_strand_id
1 'polypeptide(L)'
;MFTKMKNIDTAFRYIRLFTIVIIAGCFLLCGLVLYKSYQLAAITQSKVYVLANGKALEALAGERKDNIPVEARDHISMFHHYFFTLDPDDKVIQGNITRALYMADGSAK
;
A
#
# COMPACT_ATOMS: atom_id res chain seq x y z
N MET A 1 -4.48 -41.45 57.49
CA MET A 1 -3.84 -41.55 56.17
C MET A 1 -3.71 -40.14 55.60
N PHE A 2 -2.48 -39.68 55.35
CA PHE A 2 -2.12 -38.25 55.22
C PHE A 2 -2.77 -37.54 54.01
N THR A 3 -3.77 -36.70 54.28
CA THR A 3 -4.46 -35.85 53.30
C THR A 3 -3.61 -34.67 52.82
N LYS A 4 -2.59 -34.26 53.58
CA LYS A 4 -1.71 -33.13 53.21
C LYS A 4 -0.85 -33.37 51.97
N MET A 5 -0.44 -34.61 51.69
CA MET A 5 0.45 -34.89 50.54
C MET A 5 -0.28 -34.74 49.19
N LYS A 6 -1.58 -35.05 49.12
CA LYS A 6 -2.40 -34.87 47.91
C LYS A 6 -2.52 -33.42 47.45
N ASN A 7 -2.44 -32.46 48.38
CA ASN A 7 -2.54 -31.03 48.05
C ASN A 7 -1.25 -30.46 47.44
N ILE A 8 -0.09 -31.08 47.74
CA ILE A 8 1.20 -30.64 47.19
C ILE A 8 1.33 -31.12 45.74
N ASP A 9 0.95 -32.36 45.45
CA ASP A 9 0.94 -32.90 44.09
C ASP A 9 -0.02 -32.15 43.15
N THR A 10 -1.22 -31.83 43.62
CA THR A 10 -2.17 -31.02 42.82
C THR A 10 -1.64 -29.62 42.61
N ALA A 11 -1.08 -28.96 43.63
CA ALA A 11 -0.46 -27.64 43.50
C ALA A 11 0.70 -27.64 42.49
N PHE A 12 1.58 -28.64 42.52
CA PHE A 12 2.67 -28.79 41.54
C PHE A 12 2.14 -28.97 40.11
N ARG A 13 1.06 -29.75 39.94
CA ARG A 13 0.42 -29.93 38.63
C ARG A 13 -0.18 -28.63 38.10
N TYR A 14 -0.81 -27.82 38.95
CA TYR A 14 -1.33 -26.50 38.56
C TYR A 14 -0.22 -25.54 38.15
N ILE A 15 0.87 -25.47 38.92
CA ILE A 15 2.04 -24.61 38.60
C ILE A 15 2.66 -25.02 37.25
N ARG A 16 2.78 -26.32 36.98
CA ARG A 16 3.31 -26.83 35.71
C ARG A 16 2.38 -26.49 34.52
N LEU A 17 1.07 -26.62 34.69
CA LEU A 17 0.12 -26.23 33.65
C LEU A 17 0.18 -24.72 33.38
N PHE A 18 0.20 -23.91 34.45
CA PHE A 18 0.26 -22.45 34.36
C PHE A 18 1.53 -21.97 33.65
N THR A 19 2.69 -22.54 33.97
CA THR A 19 3.96 -22.20 33.31
C THR A 19 3.96 -22.58 31.82
N ILE A 20 3.41 -23.74 31.45
CA ILE A 20 3.26 -24.13 30.04
C ILE A 20 2.37 -23.13 29.28
N VAL A 21 1.25 -22.72 29.87
CA VAL A 21 0.34 -21.73 29.27
C VAL A 21 1.05 -20.38 29.07
N ILE A 22 1.82 -19.93 30.06
CA ILE A 22 2.59 -18.68 29.94
C ILE A 22 3.63 -18.80 28.82
N ILE A 23 4.40 -19.88 28.77
CA ILE A 23 5.41 -20.08 27.72
C ILE A 23 4.76 -20.09 26.33
N ALA A 24 3.65 -20.82 26.17
CA ALA A 24 2.89 -20.83 24.93
C ALA A 24 2.36 -19.44 24.55
N GLY A 25 1.85 -18.68 25.53
CA GLY A 25 1.41 -17.30 25.35
C GLY A 25 2.54 -16.38 24.91
N CYS A 26 3.72 -16.49 25.52
CA CYS A 26 4.92 -15.75 25.12
C CYS A 26 5.34 -16.10 23.69
N PHE A 27 5.37 -17.37 23.33
CA PHE A 27 5.71 -17.80 21.96
C PHE A 27 4.74 -17.24 20.91
N LEU A 28 3.43 -17.31 21.19
CA LEU A 28 2.41 -16.73 20.31
C LEU A 28 2.58 -15.22 20.16
N LEU A 29 2.80 -14.51 21.27
CA LEU A 29 3.01 -13.07 21.26
C LEU A 29 4.25 -12.68 20.45
N CYS A 30 5.38 -13.38 20.66
CA CYS A 30 6.60 -13.18 19.87
C CYS A 30 6.36 -13.42 18.38
N GLY A 31 5.64 -14.48 18.02
CA GLY A 31 5.29 -14.77 16.63
C GLY A 31 4.43 -13.66 15.99
N LEU A 32 3.43 -13.15 16.70
CA LEU A 32 2.60 -12.04 16.23
C LEU A 32 3.39 -10.74 16.05
N VAL A 33 4.28 -10.43 17.01
CA VAL A 33 5.14 -9.24 16.94
C VAL A 33 6.08 -9.33 15.74
N LEU A 34 6.71 -10.48 15.52
CA LEU A 34 7.57 -10.70 14.36
C LEU A 34 6.79 -10.53 13.05
N TYR A 35 5.62 -11.17 12.94
CA TYR A 35 4.79 -11.05 11.74
C TYR A 35 4.40 -9.59 11.45
N LYS A 36 3.96 -8.84 12.46
CA LYS A 36 3.61 -7.43 12.32
C LYS A 36 4.82 -6.55 12.01
N SER A 37 5.99 -6.86 12.57
CA SER A 37 7.24 -6.17 12.26
C SER A 37 7.64 -6.36 10.80
N TYR A 38 7.55 -7.58 10.26
CA TYR A 38 7.80 -7.83 8.84
C TYR A 38 6.79 -7.12 7.94
N GLN A 39 5.51 -7.14 8.29
CA GLN A 39 4.47 -6.40 7.54
C GLN A 39 4.78 -4.90 7.49
N LEU A 40 5.18 -4.31 8.63
CA LEU A 40 5.52 -2.89 8.72
C LEU A 40 6.82 -2.55 7.96
N ALA A 41 7.83 -3.43 8.02
CA ALA A 41 9.06 -3.28 7.28
C ALA A 41 8.79 -3.29 5.75
N ALA A 42 7.93 -4.21 5.28
CA ALA A 42 7.55 -4.27 3.87
C ALA A 42 6.82 -2.99 3.41
N ILE A 43 5.89 -2.46 4.21
CA ILE A 43 5.20 -1.19 3.92
C ILE A 43 6.16 0.01 3.95
N THR A 44 7.17 -0.02 4.82
CA THR A 44 8.16 1.05 4.90
C THR A 44 9.10 1.02 3.68
N GLN A 45 9.47 -0.17 3.19
CA GLN A 45 10.30 -0.32 1.99
C GLN A 45 9.61 0.15 0.70
N SER A 46 8.27 0.25 0.65
CA SER A 46 7.56 0.78 -0.52
C SER A 46 7.48 2.32 -0.56
N LYS A 47 8.13 3.03 0.38
CA LYS A 47 8.17 4.50 0.41
C LYS A 47 9.38 5.00 -0.38
N VAL A 48 9.14 5.57 -1.56
CA VAL A 48 10.18 6.19 -2.37
C VAL A 48 10.31 7.66 -1.94
N TYR A 49 11.53 8.13 -1.65
CA TYR A 49 11.79 9.54 -1.36
C TYR A 49 12.30 10.22 -2.63
N VAL A 50 11.66 11.32 -3.04
CA VAL A 50 12.07 12.11 -4.20
C VAL A 50 12.64 13.43 -3.70
N LEU A 51 13.82 13.81 -4.18
CA LEU A 51 14.47 15.07 -3.84
C LEU A 51 13.95 16.16 -4.79
N ALA A 52 13.17 17.11 -4.27
CA ALA A 52 12.71 18.27 -5.03
C ALA A 52 13.23 19.55 -4.37
N ASN A 53 13.96 20.38 -5.14
CA ASN A 53 14.49 21.67 -4.67
C ASN A 53 15.28 21.59 -3.34
N GLY A 54 16.11 20.55 -3.18
CA GLY A 54 16.94 20.35 -1.97
C GLY A 54 16.19 19.86 -0.73
N LYS A 55 14.89 19.54 -0.83
CA LYS A 55 14.10 18.91 0.23
C LYS A 55 13.70 17.50 -0.16
N ALA A 56 13.81 16.57 0.77
CA ALA A 56 13.30 15.21 0.60
C ALA A 56 11.77 15.24 0.77
N LEU A 57 11.04 14.87 -0.29
CA LEU A 57 9.60 14.68 -0.26
C LEU A 57 9.31 13.17 -0.25
N GLU A 58 8.45 12.74 0.67
CA GLU A 58 7.95 11.36 0.68
C GLU A 58 7.01 11.19 -0.51
N ALA A 59 7.46 10.48 -1.56
CA ALA A 59 6.61 10.10 -2.67
C ALA A 59 5.89 8.81 -2.27
N LEU A 60 4.73 8.98 -1.66
CA LEU A 60 3.79 7.89 -1.49
C LEU A 60 3.28 7.52 -2.88
N ALA A 61 3.62 6.33 -3.36
CA ALA A 61 2.88 5.71 -4.46
C ALA A 61 1.46 5.49 -3.94
N GLY A 62 0.56 6.44 -4.22
CA GLY A 62 -0.84 6.36 -3.83
C GLY A 62 -1.46 5.04 -4.30
N GLU A 63 -2.48 4.56 -3.59
CA GLU A 63 -3.17 3.35 -4.01
C GLU A 63 -3.71 3.55 -5.43
N ARG A 64 -3.32 2.66 -6.36
CA ARG A 64 -3.69 2.71 -7.78
C ARG A 64 -5.20 2.93 -8.00
N LYS A 65 -6.02 2.43 -7.08
CA LYS A 65 -7.48 2.54 -7.11
C LYS A 65 -7.98 4.00 -7.06
N ASP A 66 -7.29 4.86 -6.33
CA ASP A 66 -7.71 6.25 -6.15
C ASP A 66 -7.23 7.14 -7.32
N ASN A 67 -6.16 6.74 -8.02
CA ASN A 67 -5.60 7.52 -9.14
C ASN A 67 -6.34 7.28 -10.47
N ILE A 68 -6.86 6.06 -10.72
CA ILE A 68 -7.57 5.71 -11.96
C ILE A 68 -8.69 6.71 -12.34
N PRO A 69 -9.61 7.12 -11.44
CA PRO A 69 -10.65 8.07 -11.81
C PRO A 69 -10.11 9.46 -12.16
N VAL A 70 -8.98 9.87 -11.57
CA VAL A 70 -8.33 11.15 -11.86
C VAL A 70 -7.64 11.08 -13.22
N GLU A 71 -6.86 10.01 -13.47
CA GLU A 71 -6.18 9.76 -14.75
C GLU A 71 -7.17 9.68 -15.91
N ALA A 72 -8.31 9.01 -15.73
CA ALA A 72 -9.34 8.93 -16.76
C ALA A 72 -9.95 10.30 -17.09
N ARG A 73 -10.17 11.15 -16.07
CA ARG A 73 -10.70 12.51 -16.27
C ARG A 73 -9.68 13.40 -16.97
N ASP A 74 -8.41 13.30 -16.60
CA ASP A 74 -7.32 14.04 -17.24
C ASP A 74 -7.16 13.62 -18.70
N HIS A 75 -7.17 12.31 -19.00
CA HIS A 75 -7.12 11.78 -20.35
C HIS A 75 -8.25 12.36 -21.24
N ILE A 76 -9.48 12.40 -20.73
CA ILE A 76 -10.62 13.00 -21.44
C ILE A 76 -10.42 14.52 -21.62
N SER A 77 -9.97 15.21 -20.57
CA SER A 77 -9.74 16.66 -20.61
C SER A 77 -8.67 17.04 -21.64
N MET A 78 -7.56 16.31 -21.67
CA MET A 78 -6.46 16.53 -22.61
C MET A 78 -6.86 16.23 -24.06
N PHE A 79 -7.68 15.20 -24.29
CA PHE A 79 -8.28 14.97 -25.61
C PHE A 79 -9.11 16.18 -26.05
N HIS A 80 -10.02 16.67 -25.21
CA HIS A 80 -10.86 17.82 -25.54
C HIS A 80 -10.02 19.08 -25.79
N HIS A 81 -8.99 19.30 -24.99
CA HIS A 81 -8.09 20.42 -25.17
C HIS A 81 -7.42 20.38 -26.54
N TYR A 82 -6.80 19.27 -26.94
CA TYR A 82 -6.16 19.18 -28.24
C TYR A 82 -7.17 19.19 -29.40
N PHE A 83 -8.32 18.54 -29.27
CA PHE A 83 -9.28 18.41 -30.36
C PHE A 83 -10.05 19.72 -30.65
N PHE A 84 -10.43 20.46 -29.60
CA PHE A 84 -11.26 21.66 -29.73
C PHE A 84 -10.49 22.98 -29.69
N THR A 85 -9.18 22.96 -29.39
CA THR A 85 -8.34 24.16 -29.46
C THR A 85 -7.87 24.37 -30.90
N LEU A 86 -8.47 25.34 -31.58
CA LEU A 86 -8.11 25.76 -32.92
C LEU A 86 -7.30 27.06 -32.87
N ASP A 87 -6.02 26.95 -33.19
CA ASP A 87 -5.11 28.08 -33.38
C ASP A 87 -5.22 28.57 -34.84
N PRO A 88 -5.03 29.87 -35.13
CA PRO A 88 -5.00 30.36 -36.53
C PRO A 88 -3.86 29.79 -37.39
N ASP A 89 -2.81 29.18 -36.81
CA ASP A 89 -1.76 28.49 -37.55
C ASP A 89 -2.12 27.03 -37.89
N ASP A 90 -2.26 26.74 -39.19
CA ASP A 90 -2.54 25.40 -39.72
C ASP A 90 -1.58 24.31 -39.21
N LYS A 91 -0.30 24.65 -38.98
CA LYS A 91 0.69 23.69 -38.46
C LYS A 91 0.35 23.29 -37.02
N VAL A 92 -0.13 24.22 -36.23
CA VAL A 92 -0.55 23.99 -34.84
C VAL A 92 -1.82 23.15 -34.82
N ILE A 93 -2.79 23.43 -35.70
CA ILE A 93 -4.01 22.62 -35.84
C ILE A 93 -3.65 21.16 -36.16
N GLN A 94 -2.80 20.92 -37.16
CA GLN A 94 -2.42 19.54 -37.52
C GLN A 94 -1.70 18.82 -36.37
N GLY A 95 -0.82 19.54 -35.66
CA GLY A 95 -0.14 19.00 -34.48
C GLY A 95 -1.10 18.62 -33.37
N ASN A 96 -2.08 19.49 -33.07
CA ASN A 96 -3.09 19.26 -32.04
C ASN A 96 -4.03 18.10 -32.40
N ILE A 97 -4.54 18.05 -33.63
CA ILE A 97 -5.37 16.93 -34.10
C ILE A 97 -4.61 15.61 -34.04
N THR A 98 -3.35 15.57 -34.49
CA THR A 98 -2.53 14.35 -34.42
C THR A 98 -2.37 13.87 -32.97
N ARG A 99 -2.14 14.79 -32.02
CA ARG A 99 -2.05 14.44 -30.58
C ARG A 99 -3.38 13.94 -30.04
N ALA A 100 -4.49 14.59 -30.36
CA ALA A 100 -5.82 14.16 -29.93
C ALA A 100 -6.16 12.74 -30.43
N LEU A 101 -5.95 12.46 -31.72
CA LEU A 101 -6.24 11.16 -32.32
C LEU A 101 -5.32 10.05 -31.79
N TYR A 102 -4.08 10.39 -31.39
CA TYR A 102 -3.17 9.45 -30.74
C TYR A 102 -3.62 9.03 -29.34
N MET A 103 -4.48 9.82 -28.67
CA MET A 103 -5.07 9.45 -27.40
C MET A 103 -6.23 8.44 -27.53
N ALA A 104 -6.68 8.14 -28.76
CA ALA A 104 -7.66 7.09 -29.03
C ALA A 104 -7.00 5.72 -29.20
N ASP A 105 -7.81 4.67 -29.36
CA ASP A 105 -7.39 3.28 -29.57
C ASP A 105 -6.85 2.99 -30.99
N GLY A 106 -6.49 4.03 -31.75
CA GLY A 106 -6.02 3.94 -33.12
C GLY A 106 -7.13 3.81 -34.17
N SER A 107 -8.40 3.62 -33.79
CA SER A 107 -9.54 3.61 -34.72
C SER A 107 -9.88 5.01 -35.26
N ALA A 108 -9.46 6.06 -34.53
CA ALA A 108 -9.71 7.44 -34.89
C ALA A 108 -8.61 8.05 -35.79
N LYS A 109 -7.55 7.29 -36.10
CA LYS A 109 -6.39 7.77 -36.86
C LYS A 109 -6.60 7.66 -38.37
#